data_AF-A0A838QKA8-F1
#
_entry.id   AF-A0A838QKA8-F1
#
_cell.length_a   1.000
_cell.length_b   1.000
_cell.length_c   1.000
_cell.angle_alpha   90.00
_cell.angle_beta   90.00
_cell.angle_gamma   90.00
#
_symmetry.space_group_name_H-M   'P 1'
#
loop_
_entity.id
_entity.type
_entity.pdbx_description
1 polymer ?
#
loop_
_entity_poly.entity_id
_entity_poly.type
_entity_poly.pdbx_seq_one_letter_code
_entity_poly.pdbx_strand_id
1 'polypeptide(L)'
;MPTRLPPDLLHRSAQESSRLLALNYLDAIDRAQTRLSDAQDSEALHDFRVGLRRLRSCVRAYRGQLKGSATGKMLEQLRQLTQATNTGRDTEVQLTWLQKQGERMGDEDTQGFFWLTGRLEGRKVESLDPATAGVAQRYSKASVRWRRRLGILRIEVGNAPARKSPTFGEVSGDLIGRQVARLREDLTRVRGVNDVDEAHRARIAVKRLRYLIEPVARGNRRARALIPRLKEAQDLLGEHHDMHVMSAAIASARAGLPGSDAGATAKLEHGLATLEHLAAEQAGAAFERFYSLLGGELANRIFFRAAEIGKSLRDGPKPPASVDQALDTRKGVPNGSSAQSNVS
;
A
#
# COMPACT_ATOMS: atom_id res chain seq x y z
N MET A 1 11.67 -18.29 16.23
CA MET A 1 12.20 -18.63 14.89
C MET A 1 11.46 -17.81 13.85
N PRO A 2 12.13 -17.06 12.96
CA PRO A 2 11.48 -16.41 11.82
C PRO A 2 10.67 -17.43 11.03
N THR A 3 9.37 -17.23 10.87
CA THR A 3 8.61 -17.99 9.88
C THR A 3 9.00 -17.50 8.49
N ARG A 4 10.10 -18.03 7.93
CA ARG A 4 10.35 -17.88 6.49
C ARG A 4 9.14 -18.43 5.77
N LEU A 5 8.46 -17.56 5.02
CA LEU A 5 7.33 -17.98 4.20
C LEU A 5 7.78 -19.10 3.26
N PRO A 6 7.03 -20.21 3.18
CA PRO A 6 7.44 -21.36 2.41
C PRO A 6 7.39 -21.03 0.89
N PRO A 7 8.24 -21.66 0.06
CA PRO A 7 8.35 -21.34 -1.36
C PRO A 7 7.07 -21.68 -2.15
N ASP A 8 6.30 -22.64 -1.66
CA ASP A 8 5.02 -23.11 -2.22
C ASP A 8 3.79 -22.35 -1.67
N LEU A 9 3.99 -21.16 -1.07
CA LEU A 9 2.92 -20.35 -0.45
C LEU A 9 1.66 -20.19 -1.33
N LEU A 10 1.83 -20.06 -2.65
CA LEU A 10 0.72 -19.89 -3.60
C LEU A 10 -0.12 -21.17 -3.80
N HIS A 11 0.47 -22.35 -3.59
CA HIS A 11 -0.16 -23.65 -3.87
C HIS A 11 -0.80 -24.27 -2.62
N ARG A 12 -0.42 -23.82 -1.42
CA ARG A 12 -1.07 -24.19 -0.16
C ARG A 12 -2.49 -23.63 -0.07
N SER A 13 -3.28 -24.17 0.86
CA SER A 13 -4.63 -23.67 1.10
C SER A 13 -4.61 -22.18 1.46
N ALA A 14 -5.61 -21.43 1.01
CA ALA A 14 -5.68 -20.00 1.29
C ALA A 14 -5.74 -19.70 2.80
N GLN A 15 -6.35 -20.60 3.58
CA GLN A 15 -6.43 -20.51 5.04
C GLN A 15 -5.05 -20.62 5.70
N GLU A 16 -4.24 -21.59 5.29
CA GLU A 16 -2.90 -21.80 5.81
C GLU A 16 -1.97 -20.65 5.43
N SER A 17 -1.87 -20.32 4.14
CA SER A 17 -0.97 -19.27 3.66
C SER A 17 -1.31 -17.88 4.20
N SER A 18 -2.60 -17.57 4.38
CA SER A 18 -2.99 -16.29 5.00
C SER A 18 -2.54 -16.19 6.46
N ARG A 19 -2.52 -17.31 7.20
CA ARG A 19 -2.02 -17.37 8.58
C ARG A 19 -0.50 -17.21 8.60
N LEU A 20 0.21 -17.96 7.76
CA LEU A 20 1.67 -17.86 7.63
C LEU A 20 2.10 -16.44 7.24
N LEU A 21 1.40 -15.81 6.31
CA LEU A 21 1.65 -14.43 5.91
C LEU A 21 1.45 -13.44 7.06
N ALA A 22 0.35 -13.57 7.82
CA ALA A 22 0.10 -12.74 8.98
C ALA A 22 1.13 -12.96 10.11
N LEU A 23 1.56 -14.20 10.36
CA LEU A 23 2.62 -14.54 11.32
C LEU A 23 3.96 -13.95 10.92
N ASN A 24 4.32 -14.00 9.63
CA ASN A 24 5.53 -13.37 9.13
C ASN A 24 5.51 -11.84 9.30
N TYR A 25 4.35 -11.18 9.18
CA TYR A 25 4.24 -9.76 9.48
C TYR A 25 4.35 -9.47 10.99
N LEU A 26 3.80 -10.32 11.87
CA LEU A 26 4.02 -10.21 13.31
C LEU A 26 5.52 -10.36 13.66
N ASP A 27 6.22 -11.30 13.04
CA ASP A 27 7.68 -11.45 13.23
C ASP A 27 8.44 -10.17 12.83
N ALA A 28 8.03 -9.49 11.75
CA ALA A 28 8.65 -8.24 11.33
C ALA A 28 8.35 -7.08 12.30
N ILE A 29 7.12 -7.00 12.82
CA ILE A 29 6.74 -5.99 13.80
C ILE A 29 7.52 -6.21 15.10
N ASP A 30 7.67 -7.46 15.57
CA ASP A 30 8.41 -7.77 16.80
C ASP A 30 9.89 -7.33 16.69
N ARG A 31 10.54 -7.55 15.53
CA ARG A 31 11.92 -7.06 15.30
C ARG A 31 12.03 -5.55 15.25
N ALA A 32 11.03 -4.87 14.68
CA ALA A 32 11.01 -3.41 14.69
C ALA A 32 10.77 -2.90 16.12
N GLN A 33 9.91 -3.56 16.87
CA GLN A 33 9.61 -3.21 18.26
C GLN A 33 10.84 -3.31 19.16
N THR A 34 11.67 -4.35 19.03
CA THR A 34 12.89 -4.49 19.84
C THR A 34 13.91 -3.39 19.58
N ARG A 35 13.86 -2.75 18.40
CA ARG A 35 14.74 -1.63 18.05
C ARG A 35 14.21 -0.28 18.52
N LEU A 36 12.94 -0.19 18.96
CA LEU A 36 12.35 1.08 19.43
C LEU A 36 13.02 1.63 20.69
N SER A 37 13.74 0.80 21.46
CA SER A 37 14.50 1.26 22.63
C SER A 37 15.84 1.90 22.26
N ASP A 38 16.29 1.76 21.01
CA ASP A 38 17.51 2.37 20.51
C ASP A 38 17.20 3.77 19.97
N ALA A 39 17.62 4.80 20.71
CA ALA A 39 17.41 6.20 20.32
C ALA A 39 18.17 6.61 19.04
N GLN A 40 19.15 5.82 18.60
CA GLN A 40 19.92 6.07 17.38
C GLN A 40 19.28 5.41 16.13
N ASP A 41 18.34 4.49 16.32
CA ASP A 41 17.62 3.84 15.22
C ASP A 41 16.39 4.65 14.81
N SER A 42 16.62 5.65 13.95
CA SER A 42 15.55 6.51 13.40
C SER A 42 14.56 5.76 12.50
N GLU A 43 14.88 4.55 12.04
CA GLU A 43 14.04 3.72 11.17
C GLU A 43 13.19 2.70 11.94
N ALA A 44 13.50 2.41 13.20
CA ALA A 44 12.77 1.42 14.00
C ALA A 44 11.25 1.72 14.06
N LEU A 45 10.90 2.99 14.28
CA LEU A 45 9.51 3.43 14.33
C LEU A 45 8.84 3.38 12.94
N HIS A 46 9.59 3.70 11.89
CA HIS A 46 9.12 3.54 10.51
C HIS A 46 8.76 2.08 10.21
N ASP A 47 9.68 1.16 10.48
CA ASP A 47 9.49 -0.27 10.23
C ASP A 47 8.36 -0.87 11.06
N PHE A 48 8.21 -0.44 12.32
CA PHE A 48 7.11 -0.85 13.19
C PHE A 48 5.76 -0.43 12.60
N ARG A 49 5.63 0.84 12.17
CA ARG A 49 4.44 1.36 11.47
C ARG A 49 4.16 0.62 10.16
N VAL A 50 5.19 0.33 9.37
CA VAL A 50 5.08 -0.43 8.11
C VAL A 50 4.56 -1.85 8.38
N GLY A 51 5.11 -2.52 9.39
CA GLY A 51 4.68 -3.86 9.80
C GLY A 51 3.21 -3.90 10.22
N LEU A 52 2.77 -2.99 11.09
CA LEU A 52 1.37 -2.88 11.54
C LEU A 52 0.42 -2.70 10.34
N ARG A 53 0.79 -1.82 9.41
CA ARG A 53 0.01 -1.52 8.21
C ARG A 53 -0.09 -2.71 7.25
N ARG A 54 1.01 -3.47 7.08
CA ARG A 54 1.04 -4.71 6.29
C ARG A 54 0.18 -5.79 6.93
N LEU A 55 0.30 -6.02 8.23
CA LEU A 55 -0.55 -6.95 8.97
C LEU A 55 -2.04 -6.58 8.83
N ARG A 56 -2.40 -5.31 9.04
CA ARG A 56 -3.78 -4.83 8.89
C ARG A 56 -4.31 -5.06 7.48
N SER A 57 -3.49 -4.79 6.46
CA SER A 57 -3.87 -4.98 5.06
C SER A 57 -4.07 -6.46 4.73
N CYS A 58 -3.16 -7.33 5.18
CA CYS A 58 -3.23 -8.77 5.04
C CYS A 58 -4.51 -9.33 5.66
N VAL A 59 -4.74 -9.07 6.95
CA VAL A 59 -5.89 -9.63 7.65
C VAL A 59 -7.21 -9.15 7.06
N ARG A 60 -7.27 -7.89 6.62
CA ARG A 60 -8.43 -7.34 5.94
C ARG A 60 -8.68 -8.02 4.59
N ALA A 61 -7.64 -8.19 3.77
CA ALA A 61 -7.75 -8.80 2.45
C ALA A 61 -8.21 -10.26 2.55
N TYR A 62 -7.65 -11.02 3.48
CA TYR A 62 -7.93 -12.45 3.66
C TYR A 62 -8.92 -12.72 4.79
N ARG A 63 -9.83 -11.77 5.11
CA ARG A 63 -10.79 -11.91 6.22
C ARG A 63 -11.63 -13.18 6.13
N GLY A 64 -12.03 -13.58 4.93
CA GLY A 64 -12.76 -14.83 4.70
C GLY A 64 -11.96 -16.07 5.11
N GLN A 65 -10.66 -16.08 4.81
CA GLN A 65 -9.75 -17.21 5.10
C GLN A 65 -9.25 -17.24 6.54
N LEU A 66 -9.33 -16.10 7.22
CA LEU A 66 -8.99 -15.91 8.62
C LEU A 66 -10.24 -15.89 9.53
N LYS A 67 -11.41 -16.30 9.01
CA LYS A 67 -12.63 -16.44 9.80
C LYS A 67 -12.34 -17.39 10.98
N GLY A 68 -12.76 -17.01 12.18
CA GLY A 68 -12.46 -17.73 13.42
C GLY A 68 -11.11 -17.39 14.07
N SER A 69 -10.08 -17.07 13.28
CA SER A 69 -8.76 -16.63 13.80
C SER A 69 -8.71 -15.12 14.06
N ALA A 70 -9.29 -14.30 13.18
CA ALA A 70 -9.33 -12.84 13.29
C ALA A 70 -10.72 -12.34 13.72
N THR A 71 -10.93 -12.14 15.03
CA THR A 71 -12.22 -11.63 15.55
C THR A 71 -12.40 -10.14 15.27
N GLY A 72 -13.65 -9.65 15.26
CA GLY A 72 -13.95 -8.22 15.09
C GLY A 72 -13.20 -7.33 16.10
N LYS A 73 -13.16 -7.74 17.38
CA LYS A 73 -12.41 -7.04 18.42
C LYS A 73 -10.91 -6.95 18.12
N MET A 74 -10.30 -7.99 17.57
CA MET A 74 -8.88 -7.98 17.20
C MET A 74 -8.60 -7.05 16.01
N LEU A 75 -9.50 -7.02 15.03
CA LEU A 75 -9.40 -6.10 13.89
C LEU A 75 -9.48 -4.64 14.35
N GLU A 76 -10.39 -4.37 15.28
CA GLU A 76 -10.55 -3.03 15.86
C GLU A 76 -9.33 -2.61 16.69
N GLN A 77 -8.80 -3.50 17.54
CA GLN A 77 -7.55 -3.25 18.25
C GLN A 77 -6.38 -2.96 17.30
N LEU A 78 -6.25 -3.71 16.20
CA LEU A 78 -5.21 -3.46 15.19
C LEU A 78 -5.41 -2.11 14.46
N ARG A 79 -6.67 -1.71 14.21
CA ARG A 79 -7.00 -0.39 13.67
C ARG A 79 -6.52 0.72 14.61
N GLN A 80 -6.83 0.61 15.89
CA GLN A 80 -6.45 1.58 16.92
C GLN A 80 -4.93 1.71 17.05
N LEU A 81 -4.20 0.58 17.07
CA LEU A 81 -2.74 0.57 17.07
C LEU A 81 -2.16 1.29 15.84
N THR A 82 -2.73 1.02 14.65
CA THR A 82 -2.29 1.70 13.43
C THR A 82 -2.56 3.21 13.50
N GLN A 83 -3.74 3.63 13.99
CA GLN A 83 -4.12 5.04 14.05
C GLN A 83 -3.29 5.84 15.07
N ALA A 84 -3.01 5.25 16.23
CA ALA A 84 -2.22 5.89 17.28
C ALA A 84 -0.77 6.22 16.85
N THR A 85 -0.30 5.63 15.74
CA THR A 85 1.05 5.90 15.20
C THR A 85 1.06 6.89 14.03
N ASN A 86 -0.10 7.36 13.57
CA ASN A 86 -0.20 8.26 12.42
C ASN A 86 0.13 9.72 12.78
N THR A 87 -0.36 10.24 13.92
CA THR A 87 -0.20 11.66 14.27
C THR A 87 1.28 12.08 14.32
N GLY A 88 2.13 11.29 14.97
CA GLY A 88 3.58 11.56 14.99
C GLY A 88 4.22 11.48 13.59
N ARG A 89 3.70 10.61 12.71
CA ARG A 89 4.24 10.47 11.35
C ARG A 89 3.92 11.68 10.48
N ASP A 90 2.72 12.25 10.60
CA ASP A 90 2.34 13.42 9.82
C ASP A 90 3.23 14.61 10.20
N THR A 91 3.46 14.84 11.50
CA THR A 91 4.41 15.85 11.99
C THR A 91 5.86 15.60 11.52
N GLU A 92 6.33 14.35 11.54
CA GLU A 92 7.66 13.99 11.01
C GLU A 92 7.80 14.38 9.52
N VAL A 93 6.80 14.05 8.71
CA VAL A 93 6.78 14.39 7.27
C VAL A 93 6.79 15.90 7.06
N GLN A 94 5.99 16.62 7.84
CA GLN A 94 5.92 18.08 7.77
C GLN A 94 7.26 18.74 8.11
N LEU A 95 7.92 18.29 9.19
CA LEU A 95 9.24 18.80 9.58
C LEU A 95 10.31 18.49 8.52
N THR A 96 10.32 17.27 7.96
CA THR A 96 11.22 16.93 6.85
C THR A 96 10.98 17.80 5.62
N TRP A 97 9.73 18.17 5.34
CA TRP A 97 9.42 19.09 4.25
C TRP A 97 9.93 20.51 4.53
N LEU A 98 9.67 21.04 5.73
CA LEU A 98 10.12 22.38 6.13
C LEU A 98 11.65 22.51 6.06
N GLN A 99 12.38 21.49 6.51
CA GLN A 99 13.84 21.45 6.41
C GLN A 99 14.34 21.65 4.98
N LYS A 100 13.62 21.11 3.97
CA LYS A 100 13.97 21.28 2.55
C LYS A 100 13.61 22.67 1.99
N GLN A 101 12.69 23.39 2.63
CA GLN A 101 12.31 24.73 2.18
C GLN A 101 13.19 25.83 2.77
N GLY A 102 13.98 25.55 3.81
CA GLY A 102 14.76 26.57 4.53
C GLY A 102 15.64 27.44 3.63
N GLU A 103 16.30 26.85 2.63
CA GLU A 103 17.16 27.59 1.68
C GLU A 103 16.38 28.49 0.71
N ARG A 104 15.06 28.30 0.60
CA ARG A 104 14.17 29.09 -0.28
C ARG A 104 13.49 30.26 0.44
N MET A 105 13.66 30.38 1.75
CA MET A 105 13.01 31.41 2.56
C MET A 105 13.80 32.73 2.49
N GLY A 106 13.11 33.84 2.22
CA GLY A 106 13.71 35.17 2.32
C GLY A 106 13.72 35.69 3.76
N ASP A 107 14.39 36.84 3.96
CA ASP A 107 14.45 37.51 5.26
C ASP A 107 13.05 37.81 5.83
N GLU A 108 12.10 38.19 4.96
CA GLU A 108 10.71 38.49 5.32
C GLU A 108 9.89 37.25 5.70
N ASP A 109 10.27 36.06 5.23
CA ASP A 109 9.58 34.79 5.49
C ASP A 109 10.08 34.09 6.75
N THR A 110 11.30 34.41 7.16
CA THR A 110 12.08 33.68 8.15
C THR A 110 11.35 33.54 9.48
N GLN A 111 10.64 34.58 9.91
CA GLN A 111 9.92 34.58 11.20
C GLN A 111 8.75 33.58 11.19
N GLY A 112 7.93 33.59 10.14
CA GLY A 112 6.82 32.64 9.98
C GLY A 112 7.31 31.19 9.84
N PHE A 113 8.40 30.99 9.09
CA PHE A 113 9.04 29.68 8.93
C PHE A 113 9.51 29.07 10.25
N PHE A 114 10.29 29.80 11.04
CA PHE A 114 10.80 29.29 12.32
C PHE A 114 9.67 29.12 13.35
N TRP A 115 8.67 30.00 13.35
CA TRP A 115 7.51 29.87 14.23
C TRP A 115 6.72 28.58 13.96
N LEU A 116 6.42 28.27 12.69
CA LEU A 116 5.74 27.03 12.33
C LEU A 116 6.60 25.80 12.67
N THR A 117 7.91 25.87 12.38
CA THR A 117 8.87 24.80 12.69
C THR A 117 8.86 24.48 14.18
N GLY A 118 9.03 25.49 15.05
CA GLY A 118 9.01 25.30 16.50
C GLY A 118 7.67 24.76 17.01
N ARG A 119 6.54 25.19 16.45
CA ARG A 119 5.21 24.65 16.78
C ARG A 119 5.10 23.16 16.43
N LEU A 120 5.61 22.75 15.28
CA LEU A 120 5.61 21.34 14.86
C LEU A 120 6.61 20.49 15.65
N GLU A 121 7.77 21.04 16.01
CA GLU A 121 8.73 20.39 16.91
C GLU A 121 8.12 20.13 18.29
N GLY A 122 7.41 21.11 18.86
CA GLY A 122 6.66 20.96 20.11
C GLY A 122 5.64 19.81 20.03
N ARG A 123 4.83 19.79 18.97
CA ARG A 123 3.88 18.67 18.71
C ARG A 123 4.60 17.32 18.54
N LYS A 124 5.77 17.30 17.90
CA LYS A 124 6.56 16.09 17.71
C LYS A 124 6.98 15.52 19.07
N VAL A 125 7.52 16.36 19.96
CA VAL A 125 7.93 15.98 21.32
C VAL A 125 6.74 15.45 22.13
N GLU A 126 5.60 16.15 22.12
CA GLU A 126 4.36 15.70 22.78
C GLU A 126 3.86 14.34 22.26
N SER A 127 4.08 14.06 20.97
CA SER A 127 3.62 12.83 20.31
C SER A 127 4.59 11.65 20.39
N LEU A 128 5.89 11.88 20.56
CA LEU A 128 6.93 10.85 20.42
C LEU A 128 7.01 9.90 21.62
N ASP A 129 6.94 10.41 22.85
CA ASP A 129 7.36 9.64 24.03
C ASP A 129 6.23 8.77 24.64
N PRO A 130 5.07 9.31 25.04
CA PRO A 130 4.03 8.48 25.67
C PRO A 130 3.27 7.59 24.67
N ALA A 131 3.09 8.08 23.44
CA ALA A 131 2.29 7.38 22.43
C ALA A 131 3.03 6.17 21.85
N THR A 132 4.33 6.29 21.58
CA THR A 132 5.13 5.18 21.02
C THR A 132 5.30 4.05 22.04
N ALA A 133 5.68 4.37 23.28
CA ALA A 133 5.77 3.40 24.36
C ALA A 133 4.41 2.73 24.65
N GLY A 134 3.34 3.53 24.72
CA GLY A 134 1.98 3.03 24.94
C GLY A 134 1.45 2.17 23.79
N VAL A 135 1.80 2.48 22.54
CA VAL A 135 1.46 1.62 21.38
C VAL A 135 2.25 0.33 21.41
N ALA A 136 3.56 0.37 21.65
CA ALA A 136 4.40 -0.82 21.74
C ALA A 136 3.88 -1.78 22.82
N GLN A 137 3.57 -1.27 24.02
CA GLN A 137 3.02 -2.09 25.11
C GLN A 137 1.66 -2.71 24.76
N ARG A 138 0.74 -1.92 24.18
CA ARG A 138 -0.58 -2.42 23.72
C ARG A 138 -0.40 -3.47 22.62
N TYR A 139 0.56 -3.29 21.72
CA TYR A 139 0.90 -4.25 20.70
C TYR A 139 1.43 -5.56 21.31
N SER A 140 2.35 -5.53 22.28
CA SER A 140 2.86 -6.75 22.94
C SER A 140 1.74 -7.62 23.52
N LYS A 141 0.74 -7.00 24.15
CA LYS A 141 -0.44 -7.74 24.66
C LYS A 141 -1.30 -8.31 23.52
N ALA A 142 -1.46 -7.56 22.43
CA ALA A 142 -2.23 -8.00 21.28
C ALA A 142 -1.53 -9.10 20.47
N SER A 143 -0.19 -9.05 20.33
CA SER A 143 0.59 -9.96 19.50
C SER A 143 0.52 -11.40 20.02
N VAL A 144 0.57 -11.61 21.34
CA VAL A 144 0.38 -12.93 21.98
C VAL A 144 -0.95 -13.55 21.55
N ARG A 145 -2.03 -12.78 21.58
CA ARG A 145 -3.38 -13.24 21.18
C ARG A 145 -3.45 -13.56 19.69
N TRP A 146 -2.86 -12.71 18.84
CA TRP A 146 -2.78 -12.95 17.41
C TRP A 146 -2.02 -14.24 17.09
N ARG A 147 -0.83 -14.43 17.67
CA ARG A 147 -0.02 -15.63 17.47
C ARG A 147 -0.76 -16.90 17.89
N ARG A 148 -1.38 -16.90 19.07
CA ARG A 148 -2.17 -18.05 19.56
C ARG A 148 -3.29 -18.44 18.60
N ARG A 149 -4.02 -17.46 18.03
CA ARG A 149 -5.17 -17.73 17.14
C ARG A 149 -4.78 -18.01 15.68
N LEU A 150 -3.63 -17.51 15.23
CA LEU A 150 -3.10 -17.77 13.90
C LEU A 150 -2.30 -19.08 13.84
N GLY A 151 -1.68 -19.49 14.94
CA GLY A 151 -0.88 -20.72 15.03
C GLY A 151 -1.68 -22.02 15.06
N ILE A 152 -3.01 -21.95 15.19
CA ILE A 152 -3.88 -23.13 15.18
C ILE A 152 -4.75 -23.08 13.93
N LEU A 153 -4.56 -24.07 13.05
CA LEU A 153 -5.46 -24.36 11.94
C LEU A 153 -6.29 -25.59 12.32
N ARG A 154 -7.61 -25.45 12.33
CA ARG A 154 -8.54 -26.58 12.50
C ARG A 154 -9.06 -26.98 11.13
N ILE A 155 -8.86 -28.24 10.77
CA ILE A 155 -9.36 -28.83 9.53
C ILE A 155 -10.45 -29.81 9.94
N GLU A 156 -11.67 -29.58 9.49
CA GLU A 156 -12.76 -30.54 9.66
C GLU A 156 -12.57 -31.67 8.64
N VAL A 157 -12.42 -32.89 9.14
CA VAL A 157 -12.34 -34.10 8.32
C VAL A 157 -13.71 -34.76 8.38
N GLY A 158 -14.37 -34.90 7.23
CA GLY A 158 -15.67 -35.55 7.11
C GLY A 158 -15.68 -36.54 5.94
N ASN A 159 -16.69 -37.43 5.92
CA ASN A 159 -16.81 -38.50 4.93
C ASN A 159 -17.40 -38.04 3.58
N ALA A 160 -17.82 -36.77 3.47
CA ALA A 160 -18.24 -36.19 2.19
C ALA A 160 -17.02 -35.95 1.29
N PRO A 161 -17.15 -36.03 -0.05
CA PRO A 161 -16.07 -35.65 -0.96
C PRO A 161 -15.60 -34.24 -0.60
N ALA A 162 -14.36 -34.14 -0.14
CA ALA A 162 -13.81 -32.88 0.36
C ALA A 162 -13.92 -31.82 -0.73
N ARG A 163 -14.72 -30.77 -0.50
CA ARG A 163 -14.64 -29.57 -1.35
C ARG A 163 -13.19 -29.08 -1.28
N LYS A 164 -12.47 -29.15 -2.40
CA LYS A 164 -11.09 -28.69 -2.48
C LYS A 164 -11.05 -27.24 -2.02
N SER A 165 -10.36 -26.98 -0.91
CA SER A 165 -10.20 -25.62 -0.41
C SER A 165 -9.43 -24.82 -1.45
N PRO A 166 -9.85 -23.57 -1.74
CA PRO A 166 -9.12 -22.76 -2.71
C PRO A 166 -7.70 -22.53 -2.20
N THR A 167 -6.76 -22.60 -3.13
CA THR A 167 -5.36 -22.26 -2.92
C THR A 167 -5.22 -20.78 -2.64
N PHE A 168 -4.10 -20.41 -2.01
CA PHE A 168 -3.78 -19.02 -1.77
C PHE A 168 -3.62 -18.23 -3.07
N GLY A 169 -3.08 -18.86 -4.12
CA GLY A 169 -3.00 -18.29 -5.46
C GLY A 169 -4.39 -17.91 -5.97
N GLU A 170 -5.35 -18.83 -5.95
CA GLU A 170 -6.72 -18.57 -6.43
C GLU A 170 -7.38 -17.39 -5.71
N VAL A 171 -7.33 -17.39 -4.38
CA VAL A 171 -7.92 -16.29 -3.58
C VAL A 171 -7.17 -14.97 -3.80
N SER A 172 -5.84 -15.00 -3.89
CA SER A 172 -5.04 -13.80 -4.18
C SER A 172 -5.35 -13.26 -5.57
N GLY A 173 -5.54 -14.14 -6.55
CA GLY A 173 -5.89 -13.79 -7.92
C GLY A 173 -7.21 -13.04 -8.02
N ASP A 174 -8.26 -13.56 -7.36
CA ASP A 174 -9.56 -12.91 -7.25
C ASP A 174 -9.49 -11.55 -6.53
N LEU A 175 -8.69 -11.46 -5.46
CA LEU A 175 -8.50 -10.21 -4.73
C LEU A 175 -7.77 -9.16 -5.57
N ILE A 176 -6.74 -9.58 -6.32
CA ILE A 176 -6.00 -8.70 -7.24
C ILE A 176 -6.93 -8.18 -8.32
N GLY A 177 -7.70 -9.05 -8.98
CA GLY A 177 -8.64 -8.65 -10.03
C GLY A 177 -9.66 -7.61 -9.53
N ARG A 178 -10.28 -7.86 -8.37
CA ARG A 178 -11.21 -6.90 -7.73
C ARG A 178 -10.53 -5.58 -7.35
N GLN A 179 -9.31 -5.64 -6.85
CA GLN A 179 -8.58 -4.44 -6.42
C GLN A 179 -8.10 -3.60 -7.61
N VAL A 180 -7.78 -4.23 -8.75
CA VAL A 180 -7.51 -3.54 -10.02
C VAL A 180 -8.77 -2.84 -10.52
N ALA A 181 -9.92 -3.51 -10.55
CA ALA A 181 -11.19 -2.91 -10.96
C ALA A 181 -11.53 -1.68 -10.11
N ARG A 182 -11.41 -1.81 -8.78
CA ARG A 182 -11.61 -0.70 -7.85
C ARG A 182 -10.63 0.45 -8.05
N LEU A 183 -9.36 0.15 -8.28
CA LEU A 183 -8.35 1.19 -8.52
C LEU A 183 -8.66 1.96 -9.81
N ARG A 184 -9.09 1.29 -10.88
CA ARG A 184 -9.52 1.97 -12.12
C ARG A 184 -10.70 2.91 -11.85
N GLU A 185 -11.70 2.43 -11.12
CA GLU A 185 -12.87 3.25 -10.74
C GLU A 185 -12.47 4.46 -9.88
N ASP A 186 -11.66 4.26 -8.83
CA ASP A 186 -11.20 5.34 -7.96
C ASP A 186 -10.37 6.38 -8.75
N LEU A 187 -9.57 5.96 -9.72
CA LEU A 187 -8.79 6.87 -10.58
C LEU A 187 -9.67 7.69 -11.54
N THR A 188 -10.74 7.13 -12.10
CA THR A 188 -11.66 7.89 -12.97
C THR A 188 -12.39 9.03 -12.24
N ARG A 189 -12.41 9.00 -10.91
CA ARG A 189 -13.00 10.05 -10.08
C ARG A 189 -12.02 11.20 -9.81
N VAL A 190 -10.72 10.98 -9.98
CA VAL A 190 -9.69 12.01 -9.79
C VAL A 190 -9.58 12.82 -11.08
N ARG A 191 -10.12 14.04 -11.07
CA ARG A 191 -10.21 14.94 -12.23
C ARG A 191 -9.32 16.17 -12.10
N GLY A 192 -8.93 16.55 -10.88
CA GLY A 192 -8.06 17.70 -10.63
C GLY A 192 -7.32 17.63 -9.30
N VAL A 193 -6.38 18.57 -9.13
CA VAL A 193 -5.50 18.68 -7.96
C VAL A 193 -6.26 18.83 -6.63
N ASN A 194 -7.47 19.39 -6.69
CA ASN A 194 -8.34 19.64 -5.53
C ASN A 194 -9.24 18.45 -5.15
N ASP A 195 -9.22 17.35 -5.91
CA ASP A 195 -9.99 16.14 -5.59
C ASP A 195 -9.27 15.29 -4.52
N VAL A 196 -9.05 15.90 -3.35
CA VAL A 196 -8.21 15.36 -2.27
C VAL A 196 -8.72 13.99 -1.79
N ASP A 197 -10.03 13.86 -1.62
CA ASP A 197 -10.65 12.64 -1.12
C ASP A 197 -10.57 11.51 -2.16
N GLU A 198 -10.81 11.81 -3.43
CA GLU A 198 -10.69 10.89 -4.55
C GLU A 198 -9.24 10.41 -4.70
N ALA A 199 -8.27 11.33 -4.70
CA ALA A 199 -6.85 11.02 -4.76
C ALA A 199 -6.41 10.18 -3.56
N HIS A 200 -6.92 10.48 -2.36
CA HIS A 200 -6.68 9.69 -1.16
C HIS A 200 -7.26 8.27 -1.29
N ARG A 201 -8.47 8.11 -1.83
CA ARG A 201 -9.07 6.78 -2.10
C ARG A 201 -8.22 6.00 -3.10
N ALA A 202 -7.80 6.62 -4.19
CA ALA A 202 -6.91 6.03 -5.18
C ALA A 202 -5.58 5.59 -4.55
N ARG A 203 -4.96 6.43 -3.70
CA ARG A 203 -3.74 6.09 -2.95
C ARG A 203 -3.90 4.85 -2.09
N ILE A 204 -5.01 4.77 -1.35
CA ILE A 204 -5.34 3.59 -0.56
C ILE A 204 -5.48 2.35 -1.46
N ALA A 205 -6.13 2.49 -2.62
CA ALA A 205 -6.32 1.40 -3.56
C ALA A 205 -4.98 0.90 -4.16
N VAL A 206 -4.07 1.80 -4.55
CA VAL A 206 -2.70 1.48 -4.99
C VAL A 206 -1.97 0.69 -3.88
N LYS A 207 -2.01 1.20 -2.64
CA LYS A 207 -1.35 0.55 -1.50
C LYS A 207 -1.89 -0.87 -1.27
N ARG A 208 -3.20 -1.06 -1.37
CA ARG A 208 -3.83 -2.38 -1.22
C ARG A 208 -3.42 -3.33 -2.34
N LEU A 209 -3.40 -2.87 -3.59
CA LEU A 209 -2.96 -3.66 -4.73
C LEU A 209 -1.49 -4.09 -4.55
N ARG A 210 -0.62 -3.15 -4.14
CA ARG A 210 0.78 -3.44 -3.84
C ARG A 210 0.93 -4.53 -2.78
N TYR A 211 0.19 -4.44 -1.67
CA TYR A 211 0.24 -5.44 -0.60
C TYR A 211 -0.34 -6.81 -0.99
N LEU A 212 -1.25 -6.88 -1.98
CA LEU A 212 -1.70 -8.16 -2.55
C LEU A 212 -0.64 -8.78 -3.47
N ILE A 213 0.10 -7.96 -4.20
CA ILE A 213 1.14 -8.39 -5.15
C ILE A 213 2.44 -8.78 -4.44
N GLU A 214 2.79 -8.14 -3.32
CA GLU A 214 4.03 -8.40 -2.55
C GLU A 214 4.24 -9.90 -2.22
N PRO A 215 3.27 -10.65 -1.67
CA PRO A 215 3.42 -12.09 -1.42
C PRO A 215 3.61 -12.91 -2.70
N VAL A 216 2.91 -12.53 -3.78
CA VAL A 216 2.97 -13.20 -5.09
C VAL A 216 4.33 -13.03 -5.77
N ALA A 217 4.96 -11.86 -5.61
CA ALA A 217 6.26 -11.52 -6.21
C ALA A 217 7.43 -12.40 -5.73
N ARG A 218 7.24 -13.19 -4.65
CA ARG A 218 8.22 -14.16 -4.17
C ARG A 218 8.48 -15.25 -5.20
N GLY A 219 7.41 -15.80 -5.78
CA GLY A 219 7.47 -16.86 -6.80
C GLY A 219 7.18 -16.41 -8.23
N ASN A 220 6.68 -15.19 -8.43
CA ASN A 220 6.26 -14.71 -9.75
C ASN A 220 7.07 -13.47 -10.19
N ARG A 221 7.91 -13.62 -11.23
CA ARG A 221 8.76 -12.54 -11.77
C ARG A 221 7.93 -11.36 -12.32
N ARG A 222 6.78 -11.62 -12.94
CA ARG A 222 5.89 -10.57 -13.47
C ARG A 222 5.31 -9.72 -12.34
N ALA A 223 4.88 -10.35 -11.25
CA ALA A 223 4.43 -9.66 -10.04
C ALA A 223 5.54 -8.81 -9.41
N ARG A 224 6.77 -9.33 -9.37
CA ARG A 224 7.94 -8.58 -8.86
C ARG A 224 8.21 -7.32 -9.67
N ALA A 225 8.10 -7.39 -10.99
CA ALA A 225 8.29 -6.23 -11.87
C ALA A 225 7.23 -5.13 -11.70
N LEU A 226 6.06 -5.44 -11.11
CA LEU A 226 5.03 -4.43 -10.82
C LEU A 226 5.28 -3.65 -9.53
N ILE A 227 6.02 -4.21 -8.57
CA ILE A 227 6.22 -3.57 -7.26
C ILE A 227 6.85 -2.17 -7.39
N PRO A 228 7.92 -1.95 -8.17
CA PRO A 228 8.51 -0.63 -8.32
C PRO A 228 7.52 0.40 -8.87
N ARG A 229 6.70 0.02 -9.85
CA ARG A 229 5.70 0.89 -10.48
C ARG A 229 4.57 1.26 -9.52
N LEU A 230 4.11 0.29 -8.73
CA LEU A 230 3.10 0.54 -7.69
C LEU A 230 3.67 1.38 -6.54
N LYS A 231 4.97 1.27 -6.27
CA LYS A 231 5.67 2.11 -5.29
C LYS A 231 5.75 3.55 -5.80
N GLU A 232 6.21 3.76 -7.04
CA GLU A 232 6.26 5.06 -7.71
C GLU A 232 4.89 5.76 -7.69
N ALA A 233 3.82 5.07 -8.10
CA ALA A 233 2.46 5.59 -8.03
C ALA A 233 2.01 5.94 -6.59
N GLN A 234 2.37 5.11 -5.61
CA GLN A 234 2.05 5.36 -4.20
C GLN A 234 2.82 6.56 -3.64
N ASP A 235 4.06 6.76 -4.07
CA ASP A 235 4.95 7.82 -3.60
C ASP A 235 4.48 9.18 -4.15
N LEU A 236 4.10 9.28 -5.42
CA LEU A 236 3.52 10.50 -6.01
C LEU A 236 2.19 10.90 -5.35
N LEU A 237 1.28 9.94 -5.17
CA LEU A 237 0.03 10.18 -4.43
C LEU A 237 0.27 10.47 -2.94
N GLY A 238 1.37 9.95 -2.39
CA GLY A 238 1.83 10.25 -1.05
C GLY A 238 2.23 11.72 -0.94
N GLU A 239 3.07 12.20 -1.85
CA GLU A 239 3.53 13.58 -1.91
C GLU A 239 2.36 14.56 -2.02
N HIS A 240 1.40 14.32 -2.94
CA HIS A 240 0.18 15.13 -3.06
C HIS A 240 -0.63 15.18 -1.76
N HIS A 241 -0.85 14.04 -1.12
CA HIS A 241 -1.58 13.97 0.14
C HIS A 241 -0.84 14.66 1.29
N ASP A 242 0.48 14.49 1.37
CA ASP A 242 1.33 15.07 2.41
C ASP A 242 1.31 16.61 2.29
N MET A 243 1.27 17.17 1.07
CA MET A 243 1.10 18.61 0.85
C MET A 243 -0.28 19.12 1.26
N HIS A 244 -1.36 18.39 1.01
CA HIS A 244 -2.68 18.76 1.54
C HIS A 244 -2.73 18.79 3.07
N VAL A 245 -2.08 17.82 3.71
CA VAL A 245 -1.95 17.79 5.19
C VAL A 245 -1.08 18.95 5.68
N MET A 246 -0.03 19.33 4.94
CA MET A 246 0.77 20.53 5.24
C MET A 246 -0.06 21.82 5.12
N SER A 247 -0.77 22.03 4.01
CA SER A 247 -1.61 23.21 3.80
C SER A 247 -2.67 23.34 4.89
N ALA A 248 -3.32 22.24 5.29
CA ALA A 248 -4.26 22.25 6.40
C ALA A 248 -3.60 22.63 7.75
N ALA A 249 -2.37 22.18 7.99
CA ALA A 249 -1.62 22.55 9.19
C ALA A 249 -1.21 24.03 9.19
N ILE A 250 -0.81 24.58 8.05
CA ILE A 250 -0.49 26.01 7.87
C ILE A 250 -1.74 26.85 8.09
N ALA A 251 -2.86 26.50 7.45
CA ALA A 251 -4.14 27.20 7.62
C ALA A 251 -4.60 27.20 9.09
N SER A 252 -4.47 26.06 9.78
CA SER A 252 -4.76 25.97 11.22
C SER A 252 -3.81 26.84 12.07
N ALA A 253 -2.56 27.01 11.64
CA ALA A 253 -1.58 27.84 12.33
C ALA A 253 -1.88 29.34 12.13
N ARG A 254 -2.21 29.76 10.90
CA ARG A 254 -2.65 31.12 10.55
C ARG A 254 -3.89 31.53 11.33
N ALA A 255 -4.90 30.67 11.39
CA ALA A 255 -6.13 30.91 12.17
C ALA A 255 -5.89 31.05 13.69
N GLY A 256 -4.75 30.56 14.19
CA GLY A 256 -4.37 30.63 15.60
C GLY A 256 -3.36 31.74 15.92
N LEU A 257 -3.08 32.65 14.99
CA LEU A 257 -2.14 33.76 15.23
C LEU A 257 -2.67 34.71 16.31
N PRO A 258 -1.82 35.18 17.24
CA PRO A 258 -2.23 36.12 18.28
C PRO A 258 -2.55 37.50 17.68
N GLY A 259 -3.68 38.10 18.09
CA GLY A 259 -4.13 39.40 17.59
C GLY A 259 -3.51 40.63 18.28
N SER A 260 -2.56 40.44 19.21
CA SER A 260 -2.12 41.50 20.14
C SER A 260 -0.98 42.39 19.63
N ASP A 261 -0.24 42.00 18.58
CA ASP A 261 0.80 42.82 17.94
C ASP A 261 0.69 42.72 16.42
N ALA A 262 0.16 43.77 15.77
CA ALA A 262 -0.07 43.79 14.34
C ALA A 262 1.22 43.66 13.51
N GLY A 263 2.35 44.18 14.00
CA GLY A 263 3.62 44.16 13.27
C GLY A 263 4.29 42.79 13.32
N ALA A 264 4.32 42.16 14.50
CA ALA A 264 4.83 40.80 14.65
C ALA A 264 3.94 39.78 13.92
N THR A 265 2.61 39.94 14.00
CA THR A 265 1.66 39.05 13.32
C THR A 265 1.76 39.17 11.80
N ALA A 266 2.01 40.36 11.24
CA ALA A 266 2.20 40.53 9.80
C ALA A 266 3.43 39.76 9.26
N LYS A 267 4.55 39.77 9.99
CA LYS A 267 5.76 39.02 9.59
C LYS A 267 5.58 37.51 9.69
N LEU A 268 4.87 37.04 10.72
CA LEU A 268 4.49 35.62 10.82
C LEU A 268 3.60 35.21 9.66
N GLU A 269 2.60 36.03 9.35
CA GLU A 269 1.65 35.77 8.28
C GLU A 269 2.32 35.72 6.90
N HIS A 270 3.28 36.61 6.63
CA HIS A 270 4.03 36.59 5.38
C HIS A 270 4.74 35.25 5.15
N GLY A 271 5.54 34.79 6.12
CA GLY A 271 6.23 33.51 6.02
C GLY A 271 5.28 32.31 5.92
N LEU A 272 4.15 32.34 6.63
CA LEU A 272 3.14 31.28 6.53
C LEU A 272 2.44 31.26 5.16
N ALA A 273 2.15 32.43 4.58
CA ALA A 273 1.60 32.55 3.24
C ALA A 273 2.58 32.05 2.17
N THR A 274 3.87 32.36 2.29
CA THR A 274 4.92 31.83 1.42
C THR A 274 4.98 30.30 1.50
N LEU A 275 4.96 29.73 2.70
CA LEU A 275 4.94 28.27 2.87
C LEU A 275 3.68 27.61 2.29
N GLU A 276 2.52 28.26 2.41
CA GLU A 276 1.28 27.77 1.82
C GLU A 276 1.36 27.75 0.29
N HIS A 277 1.91 28.80 -0.32
CA HIS A 277 2.14 28.84 -1.77
C HIS A 277 3.08 27.72 -2.22
N LEU A 278 4.19 27.50 -1.51
CA LEU A 278 5.14 26.41 -1.82
C LEU A 278 4.50 25.03 -1.70
N ALA A 279 3.68 24.81 -0.66
CA ALA A 279 2.96 23.55 -0.48
C ALA A 279 1.95 23.31 -1.62
N ALA A 280 1.22 24.35 -2.04
CA ALA A 280 0.27 24.28 -3.15
C ALA A 280 0.97 24.00 -4.51
N GLU A 281 2.09 24.67 -4.77
CA GLU A 281 2.93 24.43 -5.96
C GLU A 281 3.40 22.98 -6.02
N GLN A 282 3.91 22.45 -4.90
CA GLN A 282 4.39 21.08 -4.82
C GLN A 282 3.24 20.06 -4.92
N ALA A 283 2.07 20.36 -4.35
CA ALA A 283 0.87 19.53 -4.52
C ALA A 283 0.48 19.43 -6.01
N GLY A 284 0.46 20.56 -6.72
CA GLY A 284 0.22 20.62 -8.16
C GLY A 284 1.24 19.80 -8.94
N ALA A 285 2.54 20.00 -8.70
CA ALA A 285 3.60 19.25 -9.38
C ALA A 285 3.56 17.74 -9.10
N ALA A 286 3.19 17.33 -7.88
CA ALA A 286 2.99 15.92 -7.55
C ALA A 286 1.77 15.33 -8.27
N PHE A 287 0.68 16.09 -8.34
CA PHE A 287 -0.54 15.70 -9.06
C PHE A 287 -0.29 15.53 -10.56
N GLU A 288 0.40 16.46 -11.22
CA GLU A 288 0.72 16.39 -12.64
C GLU A 288 1.60 15.16 -12.97
N ARG A 289 2.63 14.91 -12.15
CA ARG A 289 3.46 13.70 -12.29
C ARG A 289 2.64 12.43 -12.12
N PHE A 290 1.74 12.40 -11.13
CA PHE A 290 0.82 11.29 -10.92
C PHE A 290 -0.13 11.10 -12.12
N TYR A 291 -0.72 12.17 -12.64
CA TYR A 291 -1.66 12.13 -13.75
C TYR A 291 -0.96 11.67 -15.03
N SER A 292 0.27 12.09 -15.28
CA SER A 292 1.10 11.59 -16.37
C SER A 292 1.39 10.07 -16.24
N LEU A 293 1.71 9.60 -15.03
CA LEU A 293 2.01 8.18 -14.78
C LEU A 293 0.77 7.28 -14.87
N LEU A 294 -0.34 7.70 -14.25
CA LEU A 294 -1.53 6.87 -14.02
C LEU A 294 -2.77 7.26 -14.84
N GLY A 295 -2.74 8.38 -15.57
CA GLY A 295 -3.76 8.76 -16.55
C GLY A 295 -3.50 8.26 -17.97
N GLY A 296 -2.28 7.81 -18.28
CA GLY A 296 -1.85 7.42 -19.62
C GLY A 296 -1.75 5.91 -19.90
N GLU A 297 -1.11 5.55 -21.03
CA GLU A 297 -0.90 4.15 -21.43
C GLU A 297 -0.16 3.30 -20.40
N LEU A 298 0.76 3.90 -19.65
CA LEU A 298 1.54 3.19 -18.64
C LEU A 298 0.64 2.65 -17.52
N ALA A 299 -0.38 3.40 -17.13
CA ALA A 299 -1.40 2.97 -16.19
C ALA A 299 -2.15 1.73 -16.70
N ASN A 300 -2.61 1.79 -17.96
CA ASN A 300 -3.27 0.68 -18.63
C ASN A 300 -2.39 -0.56 -18.66
N ARG A 301 -1.08 -0.41 -18.93
CA ARG A 301 -0.11 -1.52 -18.86
C ARG A 301 0.03 -2.08 -17.44
N ILE A 302 0.09 -1.25 -16.40
CA ILE A 302 0.15 -1.68 -15.00
C ILE A 302 -1.12 -2.46 -14.62
N PHE A 303 -2.31 -1.93 -14.94
CA PHE A 303 -3.59 -2.57 -14.64
C PHE A 303 -3.77 -3.86 -15.41
N PHE A 304 -3.46 -3.87 -16.70
CA PHE A 304 -3.53 -5.07 -17.54
C PHE A 304 -2.62 -6.17 -16.98
N ARG A 305 -1.35 -5.86 -16.70
CA ARG A 305 -0.40 -6.84 -16.13
C ARG A 305 -0.84 -7.36 -14.77
N ALA A 306 -1.36 -6.48 -13.90
CA ALA A 306 -1.87 -6.88 -12.59
C ALA A 306 -3.10 -7.80 -12.73
N ALA A 307 -4.03 -7.48 -13.63
CA ALA A 307 -5.20 -8.29 -13.93
C ALA A 307 -4.81 -9.66 -14.51
N GLU A 308 -3.85 -9.70 -15.43
CA GLU A 308 -3.32 -10.94 -16.02
C GLU A 308 -2.66 -11.84 -14.97
N ILE A 309 -1.91 -11.26 -14.03
CA ILE A 309 -1.38 -12.01 -12.88
C ILE A 309 -2.53 -12.57 -12.05
N GLY A 310 -3.54 -11.74 -11.76
CA GLY A 310 -4.70 -12.18 -10.99
C GLY A 310 -5.43 -13.36 -11.65
N LYS A 311 -5.66 -13.26 -12.96
CA LYS A 311 -6.26 -14.31 -13.79
C LYS A 311 -5.42 -15.59 -13.81
N SER A 312 -4.12 -15.47 -14.06
CA SER A 312 -3.20 -16.62 -14.08
C SER A 312 -3.11 -17.34 -12.75
N LEU A 313 -3.23 -16.64 -11.62
CA LEU A 313 -3.23 -17.27 -10.30
C LEU A 313 -4.53 -18.00 -9.99
N ARG A 314 -5.67 -17.49 -10.48
CA ARG A 314 -7.00 -18.08 -10.31
C ARG A 314 -7.22 -19.28 -11.21
N ASP A 315 -6.84 -19.18 -12.47
CA ASP A 315 -7.13 -20.21 -13.46
C ASP A 315 -6.10 -21.36 -13.38
N GLY A 316 -5.04 -21.20 -12.58
CA GLY A 316 -3.95 -22.16 -12.45
C GLY A 316 -3.05 -22.22 -13.70
N PRO A 317 -2.02 -23.08 -13.72
CA PRO A 317 -1.31 -23.35 -14.97
C PRO A 317 -2.30 -23.89 -15.99
N LYS A 318 -2.41 -23.22 -17.15
CA LYS A 318 -3.20 -23.72 -18.28
C LYS A 318 -2.68 -25.13 -18.58
N PRO A 319 -3.53 -26.18 -18.64
CA PRO A 319 -3.08 -27.48 -19.08
C PRO A 319 -2.40 -27.30 -20.45
N PRO A 320 -1.28 -28.01 -20.73
CA PRO A 320 -0.69 -27.98 -22.06
C PRO A 320 -1.81 -28.28 -23.06
N ALA A 321 -1.91 -27.47 -24.12
CA ALA A 321 -2.85 -27.73 -25.19
C ALA A 321 -2.68 -29.20 -25.59
N SER A 322 -3.76 -29.98 -25.48
CA SER A 322 -3.74 -31.39 -25.82
C SER A 322 -3.13 -31.55 -27.20
N VAL A 323 -2.18 -32.49 -27.32
CA VAL A 323 -1.46 -32.82 -28.55
C VAL A 323 -2.43 -33.20 -29.70
N ASP A 324 -3.70 -33.45 -29.40
CA ASP A 324 -4.76 -33.76 -30.38
C ASP A 324 -5.10 -32.63 -31.36
N GLN A 325 -4.72 -31.37 -31.12
CA GLN A 325 -4.92 -30.30 -32.12
C GLN A 325 -3.83 -30.25 -33.20
N ALA A 326 -2.77 -31.05 -33.10
CA ALA A 326 -1.68 -31.08 -34.09
C ALA A 326 -1.83 -32.18 -35.16
N LEU A 327 -2.85 -33.04 -35.07
CA LEU A 327 -3.08 -34.13 -36.03
C LEU A 327 -4.21 -33.86 -37.03
N ASP A 328 -5.02 -32.81 -36.83
CA ASP A 328 -6.15 -32.50 -37.71
C ASP A 328 -5.79 -31.63 -38.94
N THR A 329 -4.53 -31.19 -39.05
CA THR A 329 -4.01 -30.46 -40.24
C THR A 329 -3.38 -31.37 -41.30
N ARG A 330 -3.42 -32.71 -41.13
CA ARG A 330 -2.92 -33.69 -42.13
C ARG A 330 -4.02 -34.49 -42.85
N LYS A 331 -5.26 -33.99 -42.89
CA LYS A 331 -6.32 -34.54 -43.76
C LYS A 331 -6.88 -33.44 -44.66
N GLY A 332 -6.17 -33.15 -45.73
CA GLY A 332 -6.58 -32.14 -46.71
C GLY A 332 -5.70 -32.14 -47.95
N VAL A 333 -5.46 -33.31 -48.54
CA VAL A 333 -4.98 -33.39 -49.94
C VAL A 333 -6.18 -33.78 -50.79
N PRO A 334 -6.72 -32.90 -51.64
CA PRO A 334 -7.76 -33.27 -52.57
C PRO A 334 -7.17 -34.02 -53.77
N ASN A 335 -7.76 -35.17 -54.06
CA ASN A 335 -7.71 -35.81 -55.36
C ASN A 335 -8.22 -34.83 -56.43
N GLY A 336 -7.44 -34.65 -57.50
CA GLY A 336 -7.81 -33.85 -58.67
C GLY A 336 -7.06 -34.35 -59.90
N SER A 337 -7.64 -35.37 -60.55
CA SER A 337 -7.24 -35.91 -61.84
C SER A 337 -7.53 -34.91 -62.97
N SER A 338 -6.69 -34.92 -64.01
CA SER A 338 -7.03 -35.00 -65.45
C SER A 338 -6.28 -34.02 -66.37
N ALA A 339 -5.53 -34.60 -67.32
CA ALA A 339 -5.43 -34.28 -68.77
C ALA A 339 -5.06 -32.83 -69.20
N GLN A 340 -4.24 -32.53 -70.23
CA GLN A 340 -3.80 -33.26 -71.43
C GLN A 340 -2.79 -32.38 -72.22
N SER A 341 -1.91 -33.01 -73.00
CA SER A 341 -1.44 -32.60 -74.36
C SER A 341 -0.53 -31.36 -74.59
N ASN A 342 0.74 -31.57 -74.97
CA ASN A 342 1.27 -31.44 -76.36
C ASN A 342 2.74 -30.99 -76.48
N VAL A 343 3.54 -31.87 -77.12
CA VAL A 343 4.45 -31.64 -78.27
C VAL A 343 5.41 -30.44 -78.28
N SER A 344 6.71 -30.69 -78.07
CA SER A 344 7.77 -30.71 -79.12
C SER A 344 9.07 -31.24 -78.56
#